data_AF-A0A922ASJ7-F1
#
_entry.id   AF-A0A922ASJ7-F1
#
_cell.length_a   1.000
_cell.length_b   1.000
_cell.length_c   1.000
_cell.angle_alpha   90.00
_cell.angle_beta   90.00
_cell.angle_gamma   90.00
#
_symmetry.space_group_name_H-M   'P 1'
#
loop_
_entity.id
_entity.type
_entity.pdbx_description
1 polymer ?
#
loop_
_entity_poly.entity_id
_entity_poly.type
_entity_poly.pdbx_seq_one_letter_code
_entity_poly.pdbx_strand_id
1 'polypeptide(L)'
;MRFVLGNVCSGVSLLMLLTACSGHKWARDAANSVDIGLWSLSGIGVRYKLSKEGANIDSSDVAESPLALYSRFCSLSAVTSSDPWCLSDAAATRVFVVLALLAAIISFVLSMMVAFNIKIPTWNGEGKEASLIVPVMCSLFETLALIPAVVLWQRMVNVYNGQCLKAMKITTFTCISSGSTHYLAIVVIPLTAATYALWRLSHSYYEAKRNGKIADGFTLAAKTDNVDEILSGIANKIDIDAVGSDGRNALHWACTLHRTSICHILLKKGASISMKDRDGWTPLHWASRVGNLDIVRLLAKYGANLNVQDRWGTTPLMLTIVGESKVAAETLIELGAVVDSRNVFGQTPLMLCAEGGTTLHQLGMVLLNAGSNLTKQDAQGMTALHYAAANGNVNLLMNMLQQCDTELVDKPNKVSVINRRKAFYHRLTRVCN
;
A
#
# COMPACT_ATOMS: atom_id res chain seq x y z
N MET A 1 -14.84 5.79 0.33
CA MET A 1 -16.25 5.87 0.78
C MET A 1 -16.39 6.64 2.10
N ARG A 2 -16.11 6.08 3.29
CA ARG A 2 -16.32 6.78 4.58
C ARG A 2 -15.61 8.14 4.70
N PHE A 3 -14.36 8.21 4.21
CA PHE A 3 -13.58 9.45 4.18
C PHE A 3 -14.17 10.52 3.23
N VAL A 4 -14.69 10.10 2.08
CA VAL A 4 -15.35 10.99 1.09
C VAL A 4 -16.62 11.59 1.70
N LEU A 5 -17.40 10.78 2.40
CA LEU A 5 -18.61 11.25 3.09
C LEU A 5 -18.28 12.30 4.17
N GLY A 6 -17.19 12.10 4.91
CA GLY A 6 -16.69 13.09 5.88
C GLY A 6 -16.30 14.42 5.23
N ASN A 7 -15.58 14.37 4.10
CA ASN A 7 -15.19 15.58 3.36
C ASN A 7 -16.38 16.29 2.69
N VAL A 8 -17.39 15.56 2.22
CA VAL A 8 -18.64 16.16 1.74
C VAL A 8 -19.33 16.91 2.88
N CYS A 9 -19.47 16.29 4.05
CA CYS A 9 -20.06 16.95 5.21
C CYS A 9 -19.28 18.20 5.64
N SER A 10 -17.93 18.15 5.62
CA SER A 10 -17.10 19.32 5.93
C SER A 10 -17.27 20.43 4.89
N GLY A 11 -17.18 20.11 3.60
CA GLY A 11 -17.32 21.08 2.51
C GLY A 11 -18.71 21.74 2.48
N VAL A 12 -19.79 20.97 2.69
CA VAL A 12 -21.15 21.50 2.82
C VAL A 12 -21.27 22.41 4.04
N SER A 13 -20.67 22.03 5.17
CA SER A 13 -20.70 22.85 6.38
C SER A 13 -19.92 24.17 6.21
N LEU A 14 -18.80 24.16 5.51
CA LEU A 14 -18.02 25.35 5.16
C LEU A 14 -18.72 26.25 4.13
N LEU A 15 -19.43 25.67 3.16
CA LEU A 15 -20.27 26.42 2.24
C LEU A 15 -21.46 27.07 2.98
N MET A 16 -22.06 26.36 3.93
CA MET A 16 -23.08 26.90 4.83
C MET A 16 -22.51 28.01 5.73
N LEU A 17 -21.27 27.88 6.20
CA LEU A 17 -20.56 28.92 6.96
C LEU A 17 -20.30 30.17 6.12
N LEU A 18 -19.88 30.03 4.86
CA LEU A 18 -19.70 31.15 3.94
C LEU A 18 -21.02 31.88 3.63
N THR A 19 -22.05 31.10 3.28
CA THR A 19 -23.37 31.66 2.89
C THR A 19 -24.05 32.35 4.06
N ALA A 20 -23.90 31.85 5.27
CA ALA A 20 -24.48 32.47 6.45
C ALA A 20 -23.56 33.50 7.13
N CYS A 21 -22.29 33.59 6.73
CA CYS A 21 -21.53 34.84 6.82
C CYS A 21 -22.17 35.91 5.90
N SER A 22 -22.47 35.58 4.64
CA SER A 22 -23.07 36.55 3.72
C SER A 22 -24.51 37.02 4.06
N GLY A 23 -25.17 36.43 5.06
CA GLY A 23 -26.53 36.78 5.47
C GLY A 23 -26.60 37.99 6.41
N HIS A 24 -27.60 38.84 6.23
CA HIS A 24 -27.92 39.96 7.12
C HIS A 24 -28.55 39.45 8.44
N LYS A 25 -28.03 39.86 9.59
CA LYS A 25 -28.60 39.61 10.93
C LYS A 25 -29.03 40.93 11.58
N TRP A 26 -30.19 40.92 12.21
CA TRP A 26 -30.82 42.05 12.90
C TRP A 26 -30.85 41.79 14.40
N ALA A 27 -30.53 42.79 15.23
CA ALA A 27 -30.88 42.75 16.65
C ALA A 27 -32.20 43.53 16.85
N ARG A 28 -33.24 42.85 17.35
CA ARG A 28 -34.56 43.44 17.60
C ARG A 28 -34.73 43.69 19.09
N ASP A 29 -34.98 44.95 19.48
CA ASP A 29 -35.43 45.29 20.83
C ASP A 29 -36.92 44.96 20.96
N ALA A 30 -37.23 43.86 21.64
CA ALA A 30 -38.59 43.38 21.85
C ALA A 30 -39.43 44.29 22.79
N ALA A 31 -38.79 45.13 23.60
CA ALA A 31 -39.51 46.00 24.55
C ALA A 31 -40.02 47.29 23.88
N ASN A 32 -39.31 47.81 22.87
CA ASN A 32 -39.64 49.08 22.22
C ASN A 32 -40.00 48.96 20.73
N SER A 33 -40.03 47.75 20.17
CA SER A 33 -40.25 47.52 18.71
C SER A 33 -39.27 48.31 17.83
N VAL A 34 -38.02 48.47 18.28
CA VAL A 34 -36.96 49.15 17.52
C VAL A 34 -35.95 48.11 17.05
N ASP A 35 -35.68 48.06 15.75
CA ASP A 35 -34.60 47.26 15.19
C ASP A 35 -33.27 48.03 15.38
N ILE A 36 -32.37 47.49 16.19
CA ILE A 36 -31.05 48.07 16.46
C ILE A 36 -30.03 47.34 15.58
N GLY A 37 -29.60 47.97 14.50
CA GLY A 37 -28.42 47.57 13.73
C GLY A 37 -28.59 46.31 12.86
N LEU A 38 -28.48 46.53 11.54
CA LEU A 38 -28.20 45.47 10.58
C LEU A 38 -26.70 45.10 10.69
N TRP A 39 -26.36 43.81 10.70
CA TRP A 39 -24.98 43.35 10.51
C TRP A 39 -24.99 42.32 9.39
N SER A 40 -24.23 42.53 8.32
CA SER A 40 -23.98 41.51 7.29
C SER A 40 -22.49 41.24 7.24
N LEU A 41 -22.11 39.97 7.12
CA LEU A 41 -20.76 39.57 6.74
C LEU A 41 -20.77 39.27 5.23
N SER A 42 -21.34 40.17 4.41
CA SER A 42 -20.95 40.22 3.01
C SER A 42 -19.50 40.68 2.99
N GLY A 43 -18.62 39.93 2.32
CA GLY A 43 -17.16 40.16 2.30
C GLY A 43 -16.67 41.51 1.76
N ILE A 44 -17.50 42.56 1.76
CA ILE A 44 -17.20 43.93 1.33
C ILE A 44 -17.99 44.87 2.28
N GLY A 45 -17.37 45.28 3.39
CA GLY A 45 -17.88 46.34 4.28
C GLY A 45 -18.95 45.97 5.30
N VAL A 46 -19.07 46.81 6.34
CA VAL A 46 -20.12 46.77 7.38
C VAL A 46 -21.07 47.95 7.12
N ARG A 47 -22.38 47.70 7.05
CA ARG A 47 -23.42 48.76 7.00
C ARG A 47 -24.13 48.82 8.34
N TYR A 48 -24.19 49.99 8.98
CA TYR A 48 -25.04 50.23 10.15
C TYR A 48 -26.18 51.17 9.80
N LYS A 49 -27.36 50.95 10.38
CA LYS A 49 -28.46 51.93 10.41
C LYS A 49 -28.95 52.03 11.84
N LEU A 50 -28.74 53.19 12.46
CA LEU A 50 -29.28 53.52 13.78
C LEU A 50 -30.59 54.28 13.55
N SER A 51 -31.69 53.78 14.11
CA SER A 51 -32.98 54.47 14.06
C SER A 51 -33.38 54.88 15.47
N LYS A 52 -33.01 56.08 15.89
CA LYS A 52 -33.87 56.88 16.78
C LYS A 52 -33.51 58.36 16.73
N GLU A 53 -34.56 59.17 16.82
CA GLU A 53 -34.61 60.64 16.87
C GLU A 53 -34.55 61.42 15.56
N GLY A 54 -35.54 61.23 14.67
CA GLY A 54 -36.04 62.30 13.77
C GLY A 54 -35.04 63.04 12.88
N ALA A 55 -33.80 62.60 12.82
CA ALA A 55 -32.70 63.17 12.10
C ALA A 55 -32.19 62.06 11.18
N ASN A 56 -32.42 62.24 9.88
CA ASN A 56 -31.62 61.58 8.87
C ASN A 56 -30.18 62.12 9.03
N ILE A 57 -29.43 61.54 9.96
CA ILE A 57 -27.99 61.64 9.91
C ILE A 57 -27.59 60.57 8.90
N ASP A 58 -27.39 61.00 7.65
CA ASP A 58 -26.80 60.17 6.62
C ASP A 58 -25.42 59.73 7.12
N SER A 59 -25.32 58.53 7.67
CA SER A 59 -24.04 57.85 7.75
C SER A 59 -23.66 57.52 6.32
N SER A 60 -22.73 58.30 5.76
CA SER A 60 -22.23 58.11 4.40
C SER A 60 -21.84 56.65 4.17
N ASP A 61 -22.43 56.06 3.14
CA ASP A 61 -22.16 54.71 2.67
C ASP A 61 -20.66 54.44 2.55
N VAL A 62 -20.15 53.42 3.23
CA VAL A 62 -18.86 52.78 2.86
C VAL A 62 -19.14 51.80 1.72
N ALA A 63 -19.77 52.30 0.67
CA ALA A 63 -20.00 51.59 -0.56
C ALA A 63 -19.56 52.50 -1.70
N GLU A 64 -18.26 52.78 -1.79
CA GLU A 64 -17.53 52.90 -3.05
C GLU A 64 -16.01 53.04 -2.82
N SER A 65 -15.26 52.17 -3.51
CA SER A 65 -13.79 52.00 -3.57
C SER A 65 -13.14 50.97 -2.60
N PRO A 66 -12.34 49.99 -3.09
CA PRO A 66 -12.21 48.69 -2.40
C PRO A 66 -11.06 48.55 -1.39
N LEU A 67 -10.15 49.52 -1.24
CA LEU A 67 -8.94 49.33 -0.40
C LEU A 67 -8.41 50.59 0.29
N ALA A 68 -8.55 51.77 -0.30
CA ALA A 68 -7.94 53.01 0.18
C ALA A 68 -8.74 53.72 1.31
N LEU A 69 -10.06 53.48 1.39
CA LEU A 69 -10.91 54.09 2.41
C LEU A 69 -10.94 53.31 3.73
N TYR A 70 -10.81 51.98 3.68
CA TYR A 70 -10.79 51.14 4.89
C TYR A 70 -9.58 51.44 5.78
N SER A 71 -8.40 51.66 5.19
CA SER A 71 -7.19 52.07 5.92
C SER A 71 -7.30 53.48 6.50
N ARG A 72 -8.01 54.40 5.83
CA ARG A 72 -8.29 55.76 6.35
C ARG A 72 -9.34 55.76 7.46
N PHE A 73 -10.37 54.92 7.36
CA PHE A 73 -11.44 54.81 8.35
C PHE A 73 -10.93 54.28 9.69
N CYS A 74 -10.06 53.26 9.64
CA CYS A 74 -9.35 52.74 10.81
C CYS A 74 -8.11 53.54 11.22
N SER A 75 -7.87 54.71 10.62
CA SER A 75 -6.79 55.62 11.05
C SER A 75 -7.29 56.76 11.94
N LEU A 76 -8.62 56.93 12.08
CA LEU A 76 -9.19 57.89 13.02
C LEU A 76 -9.12 57.34 14.46
N SER A 77 -8.36 58.02 15.33
CA SER A 77 -8.11 57.62 16.72
C SER A 77 -9.38 57.40 17.57
N ALA A 78 -10.45 58.13 17.28
CA ALA A 78 -11.75 58.02 17.94
C ALA A 78 -12.52 56.75 17.57
N VAL A 79 -12.29 56.21 16.37
CA VAL A 79 -12.97 55.01 15.82
C VAL A 79 -12.18 53.74 16.14
N THR A 80 -10.84 53.80 16.11
CA THR A 80 -9.96 52.66 16.47
C THR A 80 -10.12 52.16 17.90
N SER A 81 -10.49 53.03 18.84
CA SER A 81 -10.69 52.65 20.25
C SER A 81 -12.09 52.09 20.53
N SER A 82 -13.03 52.28 19.60
CA SER A 82 -14.46 52.00 19.78
C SER A 82 -15.01 50.94 18.83
N ASP A 83 -14.43 50.74 17.64
CA ASP A 83 -14.90 49.80 16.62
C ASP A 83 -13.98 48.55 16.47
N PRO A 84 -14.41 47.38 16.98
CA PRO A 84 -13.66 46.14 16.87
C PRO A 84 -13.38 45.64 15.44
N TRP A 85 -14.05 46.15 14.39
CA TRP A 85 -13.72 45.76 12.99
C TRP A 85 -12.46 46.42 12.46
N CYS A 86 -11.95 47.45 13.14
CA CYS A 86 -10.66 48.05 12.87
C CYS A 86 -9.50 47.36 13.62
N LEU A 87 -9.80 46.41 14.51
CA LEU A 87 -8.80 45.56 15.14
C LEU A 87 -8.34 44.45 14.18
N SER A 88 -7.07 44.06 14.28
CA SER A 88 -6.45 42.96 13.52
C SER A 88 -7.26 41.66 13.50
N ASP A 89 -8.09 41.45 14.52
CA ASP A 89 -8.81 40.21 14.78
C ASP A 89 -9.88 39.89 13.73
N ALA A 90 -10.58 40.89 13.20
CA ALA A 90 -11.60 40.68 12.15
C ALA A 90 -10.95 40.30 10.81
N ALA A 91 -9.87 40.99 10.43
CA ALA A 91 -9.09 40.66 9.24
C ALA A 91 -8.43 39.28 9.36
N ALA A 92 -7.86 38.96 10.52
CA ALA A 92 -7.28 37.67 10.81
C ALA A 92 -8.32 36.54 10.73
N THR A 93 -9.51 36.73 11.32
CA THR A 93 -10.61 35.75 11.25
C THR A 93 -10.99 35.44 9.79
N ARG A 94 -11.05 36.45 8.92
CA ARG A 94 -11.34 36.25 7.48
C ARG A 94 -10.26 35.45 6.78
N VAL A 95 -9.00 35.77 7.01
CA VAL A 95 -7.87 35.05 6.40
C VAL A 95 -7.92 33.57 6.77
N PHE A 96 -8.15 33.26 8.04
CA PHE A 96 -8.25 31.87 8.50
C PHE A 96 -9.44 31.11 7.92
N VAL A 97 -10.61 31.75 7.77
CA VAL A 97 -11.80 31.13 7.14
C VAL A 97 -11.56 30.87 5.66
N VAL A 98 -10.91 31.79 4.93
CA VAL A 98 -10.59 31.59 3.51
C VAL A 98 -9.56 30.47 3.32
N LEU A 99 -8.54 30.41 4.17
CA LEU A 99 -7.55 29.32 4.16
C LEU A 99 -8.20 27.97 4.45
N ALA A 100 -9.10 27.90 5.42
CA ALA A 100 -9.86 26.69 5.73
C ALA A 100 -10.73 26.24 4.53
N LEU A 101 -11.39 27.18 3.86
CA LEU A 101 -12.20 26.89 2.67
C LEU A 101 -11.35 26.32 1.52
N LEU A 102 -10.23 26.96 1.20
CA LEU A 102 -9.35 26.50 0.14
C LEU A 102 -8.84 25.08 0.43
N ALA A 103 -8.45 24.81 1.68
CA ALA A 103 -8.03 23.48 2.10
C ALA A 103 -9.15 22.44 1.99
N ALA A 104 -10.39 22.80 2.33
CA ALA A 104 -11.56 21.93 2.20
C ALA A 104 -11.89 21.61 0.74
N ILE A 105 -11.84 22.60 -0.15
CA ILE A 105 -12.06 22.41 -1.60
C ILE A 105 -11.00 21.49 -2.19
N ILE A 106 -9.72 21.73 -1.88
CA ILE A 106 -8.61 20.90 -2.35
C ILE A 106 -8.76 19.46 -1.82
N SER A 107 -9.06 19.31 -0.53
CA SER A 107 -9.30 18.01 0.10
C SER A 107 -10.44 17.24 -0.58
N PHE A 108 -11.56 17.92 -0.87
CA PHE A 108 -12.71 17.33 -1.54
C PHE A 108 -12.39 16.88 -2.96
N VAL A 109 -11.80 17.75 -3.78
CA VAL A 109 -11.43 17.44 -5.18
C VAL A 109 -10.49 16.24 -5.23
N LEU A 110 -9.42 16.24 -4.42
CA LEU A 110 -8.47 15.14 -4.40
C LEU A 110 -9.11 13.83 -3.87
N SER A 111 -10.04 13.92 -2.91
CA SER A 111 -10.77 12.74 -2.42
C SER A 111 -11.68 12.12 -3.48
N MET A 112 -12.32 12.95 -4.31
CA MET A 112 -13.12 12.50 -5.44
C MET A 112 -12.24 11.82 -6.50
N MET A 113 -11.06 12.38 -6.78
CA MET A 113 -10.09 11.74 -7.69
C MET A 113 -9.68 10.35 -7.20
N VAL A 114 -9.40 10.18 -5.89
CA VAL A 114 -9.12 8.87 -5.31
C VAL A 114 -10.32 7.92 -5.42
N ALA A 115 -11.54 8.41 -5.18
CA ALA A 115 -12.75 7.58 -5.20
C ALA A 115 -13.11 7.06 -6.60
N PHE A 116 -12.89 7.88 -7.64
CA PHE A 116 -13.14 7.52 -9.04
C PHE A 116 -11.89 6.96 -9.76
N ASN A 117 -10.81 6.71 -9.01
CA ASN A 117 -9.54 6.19 -9.54
C ASN A 117 -8.96 7.05 -10.68
N ILE A 118 -9.14 8.37 -10.59
CA ILE A 118 -8.67 9.36 -11.57
C ILE A 118 -7.22 9.71 -11.21
N LYS A 119 -6.31 9.55 -12.18
CA LYS A 119 -4.89 9.91 -12.01
C LYS A 119 -4.70 11.42 -11.96
N ILE A 120 -3.76 11.87 -11.14
CA ILE A 120 -3.36 13.28 -11.07
C ILE A 120 -2.52 13.59 -12.32
N PRO A 121 -2.88 14.61 -13.11
CA PRO A 121 -2.12 14.96 -14.30
C PRO A 121 -0.70 15.38 -13.91
N THR A 122 0.28 14.77 -14.55
CA THR A 122 1.71 15.07 -14.41
C THR A 122 2.26 15.53 -15.74
N TRP A 123 3.31 16.36 -15.72
CA TRP A 123 3.91 16.93 -16.92
C TRP A 123 4.45 15.88 -17.91
N ASN A 124 4.73 14.66 -17.46
CA ASN A 124 5.14 13.52 -18.29
C ASN A 124 3.98 12.75 -18.94
N GLY A 125 2.72 13.15 -18.72
CA GLY A 125 1.53 12.53 -19.34
C GLY A 125 1.10 11.17 -18.75
N GLU A 126 1.94 10.52 -17.93
CA GLU A 126 1.64 9.19 -17.37
C GLU A 126 0.62 9.21 -16.23
N GLY A 127 0.50 10.36 -15.55
CA GLY A 127 -0.38 10.59 -14.41
C GLY A 127 0.09 9.85 -13.15
N LYS A 128 0.04 10.54 -11.99
CA LYS A 128 0.36 9.93 -10.69
C LYS A 128 -0.89 9.36 -10.03
N GLU A 129 -0.80 8.17 -9.44
CA GLU A 129 -1.90 7.64 -8.63
C GLU A 129 -2.22 8.57 -7.46
N ALA A 130 -3.51 8.91 -7.31
CA ALA A 130 -3.97 9.76 -6.22
C ALA A 130 -3.92 8.97 -4.91
N SER A 131 -3.19 9.47 -3.91
CA SER A 131 -3.15 8.88 -2.57
C SER A 131 -4.00 9.70 -1.59
N LEU A 132 -4.54 9.03 -0.57
CA LEU A 132 -5.38 9.69 0.43
C LEU A 132 -4.57 10.59 1.40
N ILE A 133 -3.24 10.61 1.30
CA ILE A 133 -2.36 11.36 2.21
C ILE A 133 -2.59 12.87 2.07
N VAL A 134 -2.56 13.39 0.84
CA VAL A 134 -2.67 14.83 0.59
C VAL A 134 -4.03 15.40 1.03
N PRO A 135 -5.19 14.79 0.68
CA PRO A 135 -6.49 15.22 1.18
C PRO A 135 -6.57 15.28 2.71
N VAL A 136 -5.98 14.30 3.41
CA VAL A 136 -6.04 14.23 4.87
C VAL A 136 -5.20 15.32 5.51
N MET A 137 -4.04 15.64 4.95
CA MET A 137 -3.22 16.76 5.42
C MET A 137 -3.94 18.10 5.21
N CYS A 138 -4.68 18.26 4.10
CA CYS A 138 -5.53 19.42 3.88
C CYS A 138 -6.67 19.51 4.91
N SER A 139 -7.32 18.39 5.26
CA SER A 139 -8.35 18.37 6.31
C SER A 139 -7.78 18.68 7.71
N LEU A 140 -6.55 18.22 8.01
CA LEU A 140 -5.87 18.61 9.24
C LEU A 140 -5.60 20.12 9.27
N PHE A 141 -5.11 20.68 8.16
CA PHE A 141 -4.86 22.12 8.04
C PHE A 141 -6.15 22.95 8.17
N GLU A 142 -7.26 22.48 7.60
CA GLU A 142 -8.60 23.05 7.80
C GLU A 142 -8.97 23.14 9.28
N THR A 143 -8.75 22.07 10.07
CA THR A 143 -9.01 22.10 11.52
C THR A 143 -8.16 23.14 12.25
N LEU A 144 -6.88 23.22 11.90
CA LEU A 144 -5.92 24.13 12.52
C LEU A 144 -6.21 25.59 12.18
N ALA A 145 -6.76 25.87 10.99
CA ALA A 145 -7.19 27.20 10.58
C ALA A 145 -8.52 27.63 11.22
N LEU A 146 -9.45 26.69 11.46
CA LEU A 146 -10.75 27.01 12.06
C LEU A 146 -10.67 27.35 13.56
N ILE A 147 -9.75 26.74 14.31
CA ILE A 147 -9.58 27.02 15.76
C ILE A 147 -9.35 28.53 16.05
N PRO A 148 -8.34 29.20 15.47
CA PRO A 148 -8.13 30.63 15.70
C PRO A 148 -9.28 31.48 15.17
N ALA A 149 -9.93 31.09 14.06
CA ALA A 149 -11.09 31.81 13.55
C ALA A 149 -12.26 31.81 14.54
N VAL A 150 -12.57 30.67 15.16
CA VAL A 150 -13.64 30.55 16.18
C VAL A 150 -13.30 31.33 17.45
N VAL A 151 -12.03 31.29 17.90
CA VAL A 151 -11.59 32.01 19.10
C VAL A 151 -11.66 33.53 18.91
N LEU A 152 -11.14 34.03 17.78
CA LEU A 152 -11.19 35.46 17.46
C LEU A 152 -12.63 35.95 17.27
N TRP A 153 -13.49 35.12 16.65
CA TRP A 153 -14.92 35.40 16.57
C TRP A 153 -15.56 35.55 17.95
N GLN A 154 -15.32 34.60 18.87
CA GLN A 154 -15.88 34.65 20.22
C GLN A 154 -15.42 35.89 20.99
N ARG A 155 -14.14 36.28 20.82
CA ARG A 155 -13.59 37.49 21.40
C ARG A 155 -14.32 38.74 20.90
N MET A 156 -14.55 38.86 19.59
CA MET A 156 -15.28 39.98 19.00
C MET A 156 -16.70 40.08 19.56
N VAL A 157 -17.44 38.96 19.61
CA VAL A 157 -18.81 38.91 20.17
C VAL A 157 -18.85 39.39 21.61
N ASN A 158 -17.90 38.95 22.45
CA ASN A 158 -17.84 39.33 23.86
C ASN A 158 -17.58 40.84 24.05
N VAL A 159 -16.66 41.42 23.27
CA VAL A 159 -16.35 42.86 23.31
C VAL A 159 -17.58 43.69 22.91
N TYR A 160 -18.23 43.33 21.81
CA TYR A 160 -19.42 44.03 21.34
C TYR A 160 -20.60 43.93 22.31
N ASN A 161 -20.84 42.74 22.88
CA ASN A 161 -21.89 42.57 23.87
C ASN A 161 -21.61 43.45 25.10
N GLY A 162 -20.34 43.53 25.55
CA GLY A 162 -19.94 44.41 26.64
C GLY A 162 -20.14 45.91 26.34
N GLN A 163 -19.83 46.36 25.12
CA GLN A 163 -20.08 47.74 24.70
C GLN A 163 -21.57 48.06 24.63
N CYS A 164 -22.38 47.15 24.09
CA CYS A 164 -23.83 47.33 24.00
C CYS A 164 -24.51 47.40 25.38
N LEU A 165 -24.15 46.50 26.30
CA LEU A 165 -24.66 46.50 27.68
C LEU A 165 -24.34 47.83 28.39
N LYS A 166 -23.12 48.36 28.19
CA LYS A 166 -22.71 49.67 28.75
C LYS A 166 -23.48 50.84 28.13
N ALA A 167 -23.66 50.84 26.81
CA ALA A 167 -24.33 51.91 26.10
C ALA A 167 -25.84 51.97 26.41
N MET A 168 -26.50 50.82 26.50
CA MET A 168 -27.95 50.74 26.72
C MET A 168 -28.35 50.67 28.20
N LYS A 169 -27.40 50.51 29.14
CA LYS A 169 -27.65 50.30 30.58
C LYS A 169 -28.59 49.11 30.87
N ILE A 170 -28.61 48.12 29.99
CA ILE A 170 -29.41 46.90 30.13
C ILE A 170 -28.51 45.84 30.76
N THR A 171 -29.00 45.11 31.77
CA THR A 171 -28.27 44.01 32.42
C THR A 171 -28.94 42.65 32.26
N THR A 172 -30.15 42.60 31.71
CA THR A 172 -31.03 41.42 31.75
C THR A 172 -30.96 40.52 30.52
N PHE A 173 -30.52 41.01 29.37
CA PHE A 173 -30.43 40.22 28.12
C PHE A 173 -29.12 40.50 27.37
N THR A 174 -28.63 39.50 26.64
CA THR A 174 -27.47 39.66 25.74
C THR A 174 -27.89 40.39 24.48
N CYS A 175 -27.19 41.47 24.13
CA CYS A 175 -27.50 42.27 22.95
C CYS A 175 -27.24 41.53 21.62
N ILE A 176 -26.34 40.54 21.63
CA ILE A 176 -25.91 39.84 20.43
C ILE A 176 -26.28 38.37 20.56
N SER A 177 -27.08 37.89 19.61
CA SER A 177 -27.38 36.47 19.45
C SER A 177 -26.32 35.82 18.56
N SER A 178 -25.69 34.76 19.06
CA SER A 178 -24.82 33.88 18.27
C SER A 178 -25.67 33.17 17.21
N GLY A 179 -25.46 33.50 15.93
CA GLY A 179 -26.16 32.80 14.86
C GLY A 179 -25.70 31.34 14.71
N SER A 180 -26.53 30.53 14.05
CA SER A 180 -26.30 29.11 13.74
C SER A 180 -24.95 28.79 13.09
N THR A 181 -24.35 29.76 12.40
CA THR A 181 -23.02 29.66 11.79
C THR A 181 -21.91 29.36 12.76
N HIS A 182 -21.88 30.05 13.90
CA HIS A 182 -20.82 29.85 14.88
C HIS A 182 -20.88 28.43 15.47
N TYR A 183 -22.09 27.94 15.71
CA TYR A 183 -22.32 26.56 16.17
C TYR A 183 -21.88 25.53 15.12
N LEU A 184 -22.15 25.77 13.83
CA LEU A 184 -21.66 24.90 12.75
C LEU A 184 -20.12 24.86 12.69
N ALA A 185 -19.44 26.01 12.83
CA ALA A 185 -17.97 26.04 12.87
C ALA A 185 -17.40 25.25 14.05
N ILE A 186 -18.02 25.36 15.23
CA ILE A 186 -17.62 24.58 16.41
C ILE A 186 -17.81 23.08 16.17
N VAL A 187 -18.91 22.67 15.54
CA VAL A 187 -19.22 21.24 15.27
C VAL A 187 -18.31 20.64 14.18
N VAL A 188 -17.83 21.44 13.23
CA VAL A 188 -16.93 20.98 12.16
C VAL A 188 -15.54 20.60 12.69
N ILE A 189 -15.02 21.27 13.73
CA ILE A 189 -13.70 20.97 14.32
C ILE A 189 -13.59 19.53 14.83
N PRO A 190 -14.47 19.01 15.71
CA PRO A 190 -14.40 17.62 16.18
C PRO A 190 -14.71 16.61 15.07
N LEU A 191 -15.56 16.96 14.09
CA LEU A 191 -15.88 16.09 12.97
C LEU A 191 -14.65 15.83 12.09
N THR A 192 -13.95 16.90 11.70
CA THR A 192 -12.72 16.84 10.90
C THR A 192 -11.59 16.14 11.66
N ALA A 193 -11.42 16.41 12.96
CA ALA A 193 -10.48 15.68 13.81
C ALA A 193 -10.79 14.17 13.89
N ALA A 194 -12.06 13.79 14.02
CA ALA A 194 -12.48 12.38 14.01
C ALA A 194 -12.20 11.71 12.66
N THR A 195 -12.41 12.41 11.54
CA THR A 195 -12.06 11.87 10.21
C THR A 195 -10.57 11.66 10.03
N TYR A 196 -9.72 12.55 10.56
CA TYR A 196 -8.27 12.38 10.58
C TYR A 196 -7.84 11.17 11.43
N ALA A 197 -8.41 11.01 12.63
CA ALA A 197 -8.10 9.88 13.51
C ALA A 197 -8.49 8.53 12.87
N LEU A 198 -9.67 8.46 12.25
CA LEU A 198 -10.12 7.28 11.51
C LEU A 198 -9.22 6.96 10.32
N TRP A 199 -8.78 7.99 9.60
CA TRP A 199 -7.79 7.80 8.54
C TRP A 199 -6.47 7.27 9.11
N ARG A 200 -5.95 7.83 10.19
CA ARG A 200 -4.65 7.44 10.76
C ARG A 200 -4.65 5.97 11.19
N LEU A 201 -5.74 5.52 11.82
CA LEU A 201 -5.93 4.11 12.19
C LEU A 201 -6.00 3.22 10.95
N SER A 202 -6.78 3.62 9.94
CA SER A 202 -6.88 2.86 8.69
C SER A 202 -5.55 2.81 7.94
N HIS A 203 -4.82 3.92 7.86
CA HIS A 203 -3.53 4.00 7.20
C HIS A 203 -2.47 3.17 7.91
N SER A 204 -2.42 3.22 9.25
CA SER A 204 -1.55 2.33 10.04
C SER A 204 -1.83 0.86 9.76
N TYR A 205 -3.11 0.48 9.67
CA TYR A 205 -3.50 -0.88 9.29
C TYR A 205 -3.06 -1.24 7.86
N TYR A 206 -3.29 -0.35 6.89
CA TYR A 206 -2.87 -0.57 5.49
C TYR A 206 -1.35 -0.65 5.35
N GLU A 207 -0.61 0.18 6.07
CA GLU A 207 0.85 0.19 6.09
C GLU A 207 1.39 -1.08 6.75
N ALA A 208 0.80 -1.51 7.87
CA ALA A 208 1.13 -2.78 8.50
C ALA A 208 0.83 -3.98 7.61
N LYS A 209 -0.28 -3.96 6.84
CA LYS A 209 -0.61 -4.97 5.84
C LYS A 209 0.40 -4.96 4.69
N ARG A 210 0.71 -3.78 4.15
CA ARG A 210 1.66 -3.61 3.03
C ARG A 210 3.07 -4.05 3.40
N ASN A 211 3.49 -3.76 4.63
CA ASN A 211 4.81 -4.13 5.13
C ASN A 211 4.89 -5.59 5.61
N GLY A 212 3.80 -6.37 5.51
CA GLY A 212 3.76 -7.77 5.94
C GLY A 212 3.72 -7.97 7.46
N LYS A 213 3.78 -6.90 8.27
CA LYS A 213 3.85 -6.98 9.74
C LYS A 213 2.65 -7.70 10.38
N ILE A 214 1.46 -7.60 9.77
CA ILE A 214 0.28 -8.32 10.26
C ILE A 214 0.43 -9.83 10.03
N ALA A 215 1.05 -10.21 8.91
CA ALA A 215 1.32 -11.60 8.58
C ALA A 215 2.51 -12.16 9.36
N ASP A 216 3.43 -11.31 9.85
CA ASP A 216 4.60 -11.74 10.62
C ASP A 216 4.23 -12.54 11.88
N GLY A 217 3.16 -12.17 12.59
CA GLY A 217 2.67 -12.94 13.74
C GLY A 217 2.15 -14.33 13.33
N PHE A 218 1.34 -14.39 12.27
CA PHE A 218 0.80 -15.65 11.76
C PHE A 218 1.87 -16.57 11.15
N THR A 219 2.84 -16.00 10.42
CA THR A 219 3.98 -16.75 9.88
C THR A 219 4.96 -17.16 10.97
N LEU A 220 5.08 -16.41 12.07
CA LEU A 220 5.85 -16.80 13.25
C LEU A 220 5.27 -18.06 13.91
N ALA A 221 3.94 -18.15 14.03
CA ALA A 221 3.29 -19.37 14.51
C ALA A 221 3.65 -20.60 13.65
N ALA A 222 3.75 -20.42 12.32
CA ALA A 222 4.20 -21.47 11.43
C ALA A 222 5.68 -21.84 11.61
N LYS A 223 6.52 -20.87 12.04
CA LYS A 223 7.94 -21.10 12.35
C LYS A 223 8.13 -21.90 13.64
N THR A 224 7.34 -21.60 14.67
CA THR A 224 7.46 -22.20 16.01
C THR A 224 6.70 -23.52 16.18
N ASP A 225 6.04 -24.00 15.12
CA ASP A 225 5.19 -25.21 15.13
C ASP A 225 3.94 -25.09 16.02
N ASN A 226 3.44 -23.87 16.23
CA ASN A 226 2.30 -23.62 17.10
C ASN A 226 0.97 -23.82 16.36
N VAL A 227 0.46 -25.05 16.37
CA VAL A 227 -0.77 -25.43 15.68
C VAL A 227 -1.99 -24.65 16.18
N ASP A 228 -2.10 -24.40 17.50
CA ASP A 228 -3.25 -23.73 18.10
C ASP A 228 -3.35 -22.26 17.66
N GLU A 229 -2.20 -21.59 17.54
CA GLU A 229 -2.12 -20.22 17.06
C GLU A 229 -2.45 -20.12 15.57
N ILE A 230 -2.06 -21.11 14.77
CA ILE A 230 -2.47 -21.19 13.36
C ILE A 230 -3.99 -21.39 13.25
N LEU A 231 -4.57 -22.30 14.02
CA LEU A 231 -6.01 -22.57 13.98
C LEU A 231 -6.84 -21.39 14.48
N SER A 232 -6.41 -20.74 15.56
CA SER A 232 -7.06 -19.53 16.08
C SER A 232 -6.90 -18.34 15.12
N GLY A 233 -5.74 -18.19 14.48
CA GLY A 233 -5.53 -17.21 13.42
C GLY A 233 -6.49 -17.39 12.24
N ILE A 234 -6.68 -18.63 11.78
CA ILE A 234 -7.65 -18.96 10.73
C ILE A 234 -9.09 -18.69 11.20
N ALA A 235 -9.43 -19.01 12.44
CA ALA A 235 -10.74 -18.72 13.02
C ALA A 235 -11.03 -17.20 13.08
N ASN A 236 -9.99 -16.39 13.33
CA ASN A 236 -10.04 -14.94 13.32
C ASN A 236 -10.08 -14.31 11.91
N LYS A 237 -10.27 -15.11 10.86
CA LYS A 237 -10.30 -14.68 9.45
C LYS A 237 -9.01 -13.97 9.02
N ILE A 238 -7.87 -14.36 9.58
CA ILE A 238 -6.57 -13.99 9.02
C ILE A 238 -6.48 -14.59 7.61
N ASP A 239 -5.97 -13.81 6.68
CA ASP A 239 -5.68 -14.27 5.33
C ASP A 239 -4.59 -15.36 5.40
N ILE A 240 -4.94 -16.59 5.02
CA ILE A 240 -4.05 -17.76 5.13
C ILE A 240 -2.83 -17.61 4.21
N ASP A 241 -3.01 -16.91 3.10
CA ASP A 241 -1.97 -16.64 2.11
C ASP A 241 -1.21 -15.34 2.38
N ALA A 242 -1.44 -14.73 3.56
CA ALA A 242 -0.76 -13.50 3.95
C ALA A 242 0.76 -13.70 3.93
N VAL A 243 1.41 -12.76 3.25
CA VAL A 243 2.86 -12.77 3.05
C VAL A 243 3.51 -11.90 4.12
N GLY A 244 4.51 -12.47 4.80
CA GLY A 244 5.34 -11.77 5.79
C GLY A 244 6.20 -10.67 5.18
N SER A 245 6.89 -9.93 6.04
CA SER A 245 7.85 -8.89 5.65
C SER A 245 9.05 -9.42 4.87
N ASP A 246 9.32 -10.72 4.98
CA ASP A 246 10.31 -11.48 4.22
C ASP A 246 9.84 -11.87 2.80
N GLY A 247 8.56 -11.70 2.49
CA GLY A 247 8.00 -12.13 1.21
C GLY A 247 7.56 -13.59 1.18
N ARG A 248 7.49 -14.29 2.31
CA ARG A 248 7.06 -15.69 2.42
C ARG A 248 5.74 -15.80 3.18
N ASN A 249 4.90 -16.77 2.80
CA ASN A 249 3.68 -17.08 3.56
C ASN A 249 3.93 -18.17 4.62
N ALA A 250 2.91 -18.50 5.41
CA ALA A 250 2.99 -19.53 6.44
C ALA A 250 3.37 -20.92 5.87
N LEU A 251 2.87 -21.26 4.67
CA LEU A 251 3.15 -22.54 4.00
C LEU A 251 4.61 -22.64 3.55
N HIS A 252 5.23 -21.56 3.07
CA HIS A 252 6.66 -21.51 2.74
C HIS A 252 7.52 -21.82 3.97
N TRP A 253 7.20 -21.22 5.11
CA TRP A 253 7.92 -21.44 6.37
C TRP A 253 7.74 -22.87 6.90
N ALA A 254 6.51 -23.39 6.84
CA ALA A 254 6.24 -24.77 7.22
C ALA A 254 7.02 -25.78 6.36
N CYS A 255 7.13 -25.53 5.04
CA CYS A 255 7.93 -26.36 4.14
C CYS A 255 9.43 -26.28 4.43
N THR A 256 9.93 -25.07 4.71
CA THR A 256 11.36 -24.82 4.99
C THR A 256 11.80 -25.51 6.29
N LEU A 257 10.93 -25.53 7.30
CA LEU A 257 11.23 -26.02 8.65
C LEU A 257 10.72 -27.43 8.92
N HIS A 258 10.35 -28.19 7.87
CA HIS A 258 9.87 -29.58 7.97
C HIS A 258 8.62 -29.76 8.84
N ARG A 259 7.73 -28.76 8.92
CA ARG A 259 6.51 -28.82 9.73
C ARG A 259 5.37 -29.48 8.95
N THR A 260 5.43 -30.80 8.80
CA THR A 260 4.46 -31.59 8.03
C THR A 260 3.03 -31.42 8.56
N SER A 261 2.84 -31.37 9.88
CA SER A 261 1.54 -31.16 10.53
C SER A 261 0.91 -29.82 10.13
N ILE A 262 1.68 -28.73 10.19
CA ILE A 262 1.22 -27.40 9.79
C ILE A 262 0.94 -27.35 8.30
N CYS A 263 1.79 -27.94 7.45
CA CYS A 263 1.54 -28.03 6.02
C CYS A 263 0.19 -28.71 5.73
N HIS A 264 -0.09 -29.83 6.42
CA HIS A 264 -1.35 -30.55 6.24
C HIS A 264 -2.56 -29.71 6.65
N ILE A 265 -2.48 -29.00 7.77
CA ILE A 265 -3.56 -28.13 8.27
C ILE A 265 -3.80 -26.95 7.32
N LEU A 266 -2.74 -26.25 6.91
CA LEU A 266 -2.84 -25.10 6.00
C LEU A 266 -3.47 -25.51 4.66
N LEU A 267 -3.00 -26.62 4.07
CA LEU A 267 -3.55 -27.12 2.80
C LEU A 267 -5.01 -27.56 2.94
N LYS A 268 -5.37 -28.25 4.02
CA LYS A 268 -6.76 -28.64 4.30
C LYS A 268 -7.70 -27.44 4.48
N LYS A 269 -7.16 -26.31 4.97
CA LYS A 269 -7.89 -25.06 5.15
C LYS A 269 -7.91 -24.17 3.91
N GLY A 270 -7.35 -24.63 2.79
CA GLY A 270 -7.41 -23.94 1.50
C GLY A 270 -6.25 -22.97 1.23
N ALA A 271 -5.11 -23.13 1.89
CA ALA A 271 -3.91 -22.37 1.57
C ALA A 271 -3.49 -22.57 0.10
N SER A 272 -3.07 -21.49 -0.56
CA SER A 272 -2.64 -21.54 -1.94
C SER A 272 -1.25 -22.16 -2.08
N ILE A 273 -1.17 -23.16 -2.95
CA ILE A 273 0.01 -24.01 -3.17
C ILE A 273 0.96 -23.38 -4.20
N SER A 274 0.44 -22.48 -5.03
CA SER A 274 1.16 -21.84 -6.14
C SER A 274 1.68 -20.45 -5.79
N MET A 275 1.47 -19.98 -4.56
CA MET A 275 1.99 -18.69 -4.10
C MET A 275 3.51 -18.66 -4.26
N LYS A 276 4.01 -17.58 -4.85
CA LYS A 276 5.43 -17.35 -5.05
C LYS A 276 5.95 -16.34 -4.02
N ASP A 277 7.14 -16.60 -3.48
CA ASP A 277 7.89 -15.63 -2.70
C ASP A 277 8.57 -14.58 -3.60
N ARG A 278 9.37 -13.69 -3.00
CA ARG A 278 10.09 -12.61 -3.72
C ARG A 278 11.07 -13.13 -4.78
N ASP A 279 11.60 -14.33 -4.60
CA ASP A 279 12.52 -14.96 -5.56
C ASP A 279 11.77 -15.77 -6.62
N GLY A 280 10.45 -15.83 -6.52
CA GLY A 280 9.59 -16.61 -7.42
C GLY A 280 9.46 -18.07 -6.99
N TRP A 281 9.92 -18.43 -5.79
CA TRP A 281 9.88 -19.80 -5.29
C TRP A 281 8.50 -20.09 -4.72
N THR A 282 8.02 -21.30 -4.98
CA THR A 282 6.78 -21.83 -4.41
C THR A 282 7.10 -22.68 -3.17
N PRO A 283 6.09 -23.06 -2.36
CA PRO A 283 6.30 -23.99 -1.26
C PRO A 283 6.97 -25.31 -1.69
N LEU A 284 6.69 -25.78 -2.91
CA LEU A 284 7.33 -26.97 -3.47
C LEU A 284 8.83 -26.77 -3.73
N HIS A 285 9.25 -25.60 -4.22
CA HIS A 285 10.68 -25.28 -4.38
C HIS A 285 11.43 -25.39 -3.05
N TRP A 286 10.86 -24.85 -1.96
CA TRP A 286 11.43 -24.96 -0.62
C TRP A 286 11.47 -26.40 -0.12
N ALA A 287 10.38 -27.15 -0.26
CA ALA A 287 10.32 -28.55 0.15
C ALA A 287 11.36 -29.42 -0.58
N SER A 288 11.53 -29.19 -1.89
CA SER A 288 12.51 -29.90 -2.72
C SER A 288 13.96 -29.56 -2.37
N ARG A 289 14.27 -28.27 -2.16
CA ARG A 289 15.61 -27.86 -1.70
C ARG A 289 15.97 -28.45 -0.35
N VAL A 290 15.00 -28.51 0.56
CA VAL A 290 15.20 -29.04 1.90
C VAL A 290 15.29 -30.57 1.90
N GLY A 291 14.64 -31.22 0.93
CA GLY A 291 14.68 -32.68 0.79
C GLY A 291 13.60 -33.43 1.57
N ASN A 292 12.54 -32.75 2.01
CA ASN A 292 11.48 -33.37 2.80
C ASN A 292 10.47 -34.09 1.90
N LEU A 293 10.61 -35.41 1.77
CA LEU A 293 9.76 -36.25 0.94
C LEU A 293 8.29 -36.23 1.35
N ASP A 294 7.98 -36.14 2.64
CA ASP A 294 6.59 -36.17 3.13
C ASP A 294 5.85 -34.91 2.68
N ILE A 295 6.51 -33.76 2.77
CA ILE A 295 5.96 -32.48 2.32
C ILE A 295 5.87 -32.44 0.79
N VAL A 296 6.86 -32.97 0.06
CA VAL A 296 6.81 -33.07 -1.41
C VAL A 296 5.61 -33.93 -1.86
N ARG A 297 5.42 -35.12 -1.28
CA ARG A 297 4.28 -36.00 -1.58
C ARG A 297 2.96 -35.35 -1.19
N LEU A 298 2.91 -34.66 -0.06
CA LEU A 298 1.75 -33.92 0.40
C LEU A 298 1.36 -32.80 -0.59
N LEU A 299 2.30 -31.96 -0.99
CA LEU A 299 2.05 -30.87 -1.94
C LEU A 299 1.61 -31.42 -3.30
N ALA A 300 2.24 -32.49 -3.80
CA ALA A 300 1.85 -33.14 -5.04
C ALA A 300 0.43 -33.72 -4.98
N LYS A 301 0.05 -34.34 -3.85
CA LYS A 301 -1.32 -34.87 -3.62
C LYS A 301 -2.39 -33.78 -3.69
N TYR A 302 -2.07 -32.57 -3.25
CA TYR A 302 -2.97 -31.42 -3.33
C TYR A 302 -2.90 -30.69 -4.69
N GLY A 303 -2.16 -31.19 -5.68
CA GLY A 303 -2.12 -30.66 -7.04
C GLY A 303 -1.06 -29.59 -7.29
N ALA A 304 0.03 -29.57 -6.51
CA ALA A 304 1.17 -28.70 -6.80
C ALA A 304 1.73 -28.97 -8.21
N ASN A 305 1.96 -27.91 -8.99
CA ASN A 305 2.66 -28.05 -10.27
C ASN A 305 4.13 -28.40 -10.02
N LEU A 306 4.54 -29.61 -10.40
CA LEU A 306 5.91 -30.11 -10.21
C LEU A 306 6.94 -29.44 -11.12
N ASN A 307 6.49 -28.82 -12.20
CA ASN A 307 7.31 -28.20 -13.24
C ASN A 307 7.25 -26.68 -13.20
N VAL A 308 6.81 -26.11 -12.07
CA VAL A 308 6.81 -24.67 -11.87
C VAL A 308 8.23 -24.13 -11.98
N GLN A 309 8.39 -22.98 -12.64
CA GLN A 309 9.67 -22.31 -12.76
C GLN A 309 9.69 -21.05 -11.89
N ASP A 310 10.82 -20.84 -11.21
CA ASP A 310 11.15 -19.58 -10.56
C ASP A 310 11.60 -18.50 -11.57
N ARG A 311 12.07 -17.35 -11.06
CA ARG A 311 12.52 -16.24 -11.92
C ARG A 311 13.74 -16.55 -12.78
N TRP A 312 14.50 -17.60 -12.44
CA TRP A 312 15.69 -18.06 -13.16
C TRP A 312 15.41 -19.30 -14.01
N GLY A 313 14.13 -19.71 -14.14
CA GLY A 313 13.76 -20.92 -14.87
C GLY A 313 14.07 -22.21 -14.11
N THR A 314 14.45 -22.12 -12.84
CA THR A 314 14.78 -23.28 -11.99
C THR A 314 13.50 -24.00 -11.62
N THR A 315 13.48 -25.33 -11.77
CA THR A 315 12.37 -26.17 -11.33
C THR A 315 12.62 -26.75 -9.94
N PRO A 316 11.59 -27.25 -9.23
CA PRO A 316 11.76 -27.97 -7.97
C PRO A 316 12.78 -29.11 -8.05
N LEU A 317 12.83 -29.84 -9.18
CA LEU A 317 13.82 -30.90 -9.41
C LEU A 317 15.25 -30.38 -9.52
N MET A 318 15.48 -29.18 -10.06
CA MET A 318 16.82 -28.58 -10.05
C MET A 318 17.24 -28.17 -8.63
N LEU A 319 16.29 -27.75 -7.79
CA LEU A 319 16.61 -27.35 -6.41
C LEU A 319 16.98 -28.53 -5.50
N THR A 320 16.56 -29.76 -5.80
CA THR A 320 17.04 -30.94 -5.05
C THR A 320 18.54 -31.15 -5.21
N ILE A 321 19.14 -30.64 -6.30
CA ILE A 321 20.58 -30.68 -6.56
C ILE A 321 21.31 -29.73 -5.61
N VAL A 322 20.79 -28.51 -5.45
CA VAL A 322 21.31 -27.52 -4.49
C VAL A 322 21.16 -28.01 -3.04
N GLY A 323 20.11 -28.78 -2.76
CA GLY A 323 19.87 -29.43 -1.48
C GLY A 323 20.59 -30.75 -1.27
N GLU A 324 21.30 -31.26 -2.29
CA GLU A 324 21.94 -32.59 -2.32
C GLU A 324 21.00 -33.76 -1.94
N SER A 325 19.69 -33.60 -2.13
CA SER A 325 18.68 -34.57 -1.69
C SER A 325 18.29 -35.53 -2.82
N LYS A 326 18.94 -36.70 -2.82
CA LYS A 326 18.62 -37.81 -3.73
C LYS A 326 17.17 -38.29 -3.61
N VAL A 327 16.70 -38.51 -2.39
CA VAL A 327 15.38 -39.08 -2.12
C VAL A 327 14.25 -38.17 -2.60
N ALA A 328 14.43 -36.85 -2.45
CA ALA A 328 13.46 -35.89 -2.95
C ALA A 328 13.43 -35.85 -4.49
N ALA A 329 14.59 -36.00 -5.15
CA ALA A 329 14.65 -36.09 -6.60
C ALA A 329 13.97 -37.36 -7.14
N GLU A 330 14.26 -38.52 -6.55
CA GLU A 330 13.58 -39.79 -6.88
C GLU A 330 12.07 -39.65 -6.74
N THR A 331 11.62 -39.09 -5.61
CA THR A 331 10.20 -38.87 -5.35
C THR A 331 9.55 -37.92 -6.37
N LEU A 332 10.21 -36.82 -6.74
CA LEU A 332 9.68 -35.90 -7.75
C LEU A 332 9.58 -36.57 -9.13
N ILE A 333 10.56 -37.39 -9.50
CA ILE A 333 10.57 -38.13 -10.76
C ILE A 333 9.44 -39.18 -10.78
N GLU A 334 9.26 -39.93 -9.68
CA GLU A 334 8.14 -40.86 -9.50
C GLU A 334 6.78 -40.17 -9.65
N LEU A 335 6.68 -38.93 -9.17
CA LEU A 335 5.46 -38.12 -9.27
C LEU A 335 5.26 -37.49 -10.67
N GLY A 336 6.20 -37.67 -11.60
CA GLY A 336 6.10 -37.20 -12.99
C GLY A 336 6.70 -35.82 -13.25
N ALA A 337 7.69 -35.38 -12.46
CA ALA A 337 8.45 -34.17 -12.77
C ALA A 337 9.25 -34.31 -14.07
N VAL A 338 9.33 -33.22 -14.85
CA VAL A 338 10.05 -33.19 -16.13
C VAL A 338 11.55 -33.11 -15.87
N VAL A 339 12.22 -34.22 -16.19
CA VAL A 339 13.65 -34.45 -15.95
C VAL A 339 14.55 -33.50 -16.73
N ASP A 340 14.17 -33.12 -17.96
CA ASP A 340 15.02 -32.31 -18.83
C ASP A 340 14.54 -30.86 -18.99
N SER A 341 13.97 -30.29 -17.93
CA SER A 341 13.62 -28.87 -17.89
C SER A 341 14.87 -28.00 -18.06
N ARG A 342 14.73 -26.78 -18.61
CA ARG A 342 15.85 -25.86 -18.84
C ARG A 342 15.69 -24.59 -18.04
N ASN A 343 16.76 -24.17 -17.36
CA ASN A 343 16.83 -22.87 -16.71
C ASN A 343 17.11 -21.75 -17.72
N VAL A 344 17.24 -20.50 -17.27
CA VAL A 344 17.57 -19.33 -18.12
C VAL A 344 18.92 -19.47 -18.84
N PHE A 345 19.86 -20.22 -18.28
CA PHE A 345 21.14 -20.55 -18.93
C PHE A 345 21.04 -21.73 -19.91
N GLY A 346 19.85 -22.33 -20.05
CA GLY A 346 19.63 -23.50 -20.88
C GLY A 346 20.11 -24.82 -20.27
N GLN A 347 20.58 -24.80 -19.01
CA GLN A 347 21.09 -25.99 -18.34
C GLN A 347 19.95 -26.92 -17.90
N THR A 348 20.17 -28.23 -18.05
CA THR A 348 19.28 -29.28 -17.53
C THR A 348 19.68 -29.69 -16.10
N PRO A 349 18.81 -30.35 -15.33
CA PRO A 349 19.17 -30.89 -14.02
C PRO A 349 20.42 -31.77 -14.06
N LEU A 350 20.59 -32.58 -15.11
CA LEU A 350 21.77 -33.42 -15.27
C LEU A 350 23.06 -32.61 -15.46
N MET A 351 23.02 -31.48 -16.19
CA MET A 351 24.16 -30.58 -16.33
C MET A 351 24.53 -29.95 -14.99
N LEU A 352 23.54 -29.55 -14.18
CA LEU A 352 23.77 -29.00 -12.84
C LEU A 352 24.40 -30.04 -11.90
N CYS A 353 23.98 -31.32 -11.97
CA CYS A 353 24.64 -32.41 -11.24
C CYS A 353 26.09 -32.62 -11.66
N ALA A 354 26.37 -32.52 -12.96
CA ALA A 354 27.74 -32.61 -13.49
C ALA A 354 28.60 -31.41 -13.06
N GLU A 355 27.99 -30.24 -12.92
CA GLU A 355 28.64 -29.02 -12.47
C GLU A 355 29.05 -29.09 -10.98
N GLY A 356 28.18 -29.59 -10.10
CA GLY A 356 28.49 -29.63 -8.66
C GLY A 356 29.50 -30.70 -8.21
N GLY A 357 30.12 -31.44 -9.13
CA GLY A 357 31.26 -32.32 -8.85
C GLY A 357 30.90 -33.72 -8.34
N THR A 358 31.84 -34.39 -7.67
CA THR A 358 31.77 -35.83 -7.33
C THR A 358 30.71 -36.19 -6.28
N THR A 359 30.32 -35.25 -5.42
CA THR A 359 29.29 -35.44 -4.38
C THR A 359 27.91 -35.74 -4.97
N LEU A 360 27.61 -35.16 -6.13
CA LEU A 360 26.32 -35.28 -6.82
C LEU A 360 26.25 -36.48 -7.77
N HIS A 361 27.27 -37.34 -7.81
CA HIS A 361 27.30 -38.50 -8.71
C HIS A 361 26.04 -39.37 -8.58
N GLN A 362 25.63 -39.69 -7.34
CA GLN A 362 24.47 -40.54 -7.08
C GLN A 362 23.15 -39.89 -7.54
N LEU A 363 23.04 -38.56 -7.42
CA LEU A 363 21.89 -37.80 -7.92
C LEU A 363 21.86 -37.76 -9.44
N GLY A 364 23.03 -37.58 -10.07
CA GLY A 364 23.20 -37.71 -11.52
C GLY A 364 22.76 -39.09 -12.03
N MET A 365 23.08 -40.17 -11.29
CA MET A 365 22.61 -41.52 -11.64
C MET A 365 21.09 -41.67 -11.61
N VAL A 366 20.41 -41.06 -10.64
CA VAL A 366 18.94 -41.06 -10.59
C VAL A 366 18.37 -40.41 -11.86
N LEU A 367 18.91 -39.26 -12.26
CA LEU A 367 18.48 -38.56 -13.47
C LEU A 367 18.79 -39.36 -14.75
N LEU A 368 19.94 -40.01 -14.83
CA LEU A 368 20.30 -40.89 -15.96
C LEU A 368 19.36 -42.09 -16.07
N ASN A 369 19.05 -42.74 -14.94
CA ASN A 369 18.11 -43.85 -14.90
C ASN A 369 16.67 -43.41 -15.24
N ALA A 370 16.33 -42.15 -14.97
CA ALA A 370 15.05 -41.55 -15.36
C ALA A 370 14.96 -41.17 -16.84
N GLY A 371 15.99 -41.46 -17.65
CA GLY A 371 15.99 -41.20 -19.09
C GLY A 371 16.34 -39.76 -19.49
N SER A 372 17.20 -39.09 -18.72
CA SER A 372 17.69 -37.75 -19.08
C SER A 372 18.35 -37.71 -20.46
N ASN A 373 18.04 -36.71 -21.26
CA ASN A 373 18.63 -36.57 -22.59
C ASN A 373 20.05 -35.97 -22.56
N LEU A 374 21.05 -36.82 -22.86
CA LEU A 374 22.48 -36.46 -22.90
C LEU A 374 22.87 -35.50 -24.03
N THR A 375 22.05 -35.40 -25.07
CA THR A 375 22.34 -34.59 -26.26
C THR A 375 21.92 -33.12 -26.11
N LYS A 376 21.14 -32.79 -25.08
CA LYS A 376 20.73 -31.40 -24.83
C LYS A 376 21.96 -30.53 -24.57
N GLN A 377 21.93 -29.33 -25.13
CA GLN A 377 22.97 -28.33 -25.02
C GLN A 377 22.46 -27.10 -24.27
N ASP A 378 23.28 -26.48 -23.43
CA ASP A 378 22.97 -25.19 -22.78
C ASP A 378 22.98 -24.01 -23.79
N ALA A 379 22.94 -22.77 -23.29
CA ALA A 379 23.00 -21.58 -24.14
C ALA A 379 24.37 -21.39 -24.84
N GLN A 380 25.43 -22.04 -24.35
CA GLN A 380 26.80 -21.98 -24.86
C GLN A 380 27.11 -23.16 -25.80
N GLY A 381 26.19 -24.12 -25.96
CA GLY A 381 26.39 -25.33 -26.76
C GLY A 381 27.02 -26.50 -25.98
N MET A 382 27.24 -26.37 -24.68
CA MET A 382 27.83 -27.41 -23.83
C MET A 382 26.78 -28.45 -23.43
N THR A 383 27.20 -29.72 -23.45
CA THR A 383 26.38 -30.86 -23.02
C THR A 383 26.76 -31.31 -21.61
N ALA A 384 25.95 -32.18 -20.99
CA ALA A 384 26.27 -32.74 -19.66
C ALA A 384 27.63 -33.45 -19.61
N LEU A 385 28.10 -34.05 -20.71
CA LEU A 385 29.44 -34.63 -20.80
C LEU A 385 30.56 -33.59 -20.71
N HIS A 386 30.37 -32.41 -21.31
CA HIS A 386 31.36 -31.33 -21.22
C HIS A 386 31.52 -30.84 -19.78
N TYR A 387 30.41 -30.67 -19.06
CA TYR A 387 30.41 -30.33 -17.63
C TYR A 387 31.10 -31.41 -16.78
N ALA A 388 30.76 -32.69 -17.00
CA ALA A 388 31.34 -33.78 -16.23
C ALA A 388 32.86 -33.92 -16.46
N ALA A 389 33.32 -33.68 -17.69
CA ALA A 389 34.74 -33.68 -18.02
C ALA A 389 35.48 -32.48 -17.42
N ALA A 390 34.90 -31.27 -17.50
CA ALA A 390 35.50 -30.05 -16.97
C ALA A 390 35.71 -30.11 -15.44
N ASN A 391 34.74 -30.69 -14.71
CA ASN A 391 34.78 -30.75 -13.25
C ASN A 391 35.33 -32.08 -12.70
N GLY A 392 35.86 -32.95 -13.56
CA GLY A 392 36.53 -34.19 -13.14
C GLY A 392 35.60 -35.22 -12.50
N ASN A 393 34.30 -35.23 -12.80
CA ASN A 393 33.35 -36.22 -12.29
C ASN A 393 33.45 -37.53 -13.08
N VAL A 394 34.57 -38.26 -12.89
CA VAL A 394 34.92 -39.47 -13.64
C VAL A 394 33.81 -40.52 -13.59
N ASN A 395 33.21 -40.74 -12.41
CA ASN A 395 32.17 -41.77 -12.25
C ASN A 395 30.92 -41.43 -13.07
N LEU A 396 30.46 -40.17 -13.04
CA LEU A 396 29.29 -39.76 -13.81
C LEU A 396 29.59 -39.78 -15.32
N LEU A 397 30.79 -39.33 -15.70
CA LEU A 397 31.25 -39.34 -17.09
C LEU A 397 31.28 -40.76 -17.66
N MET A 398 31.84 -41.73 -16.94
CA MET A 398 31.92 -43.12 -17.38
C MET A 398 30.52 -43.74 -17.53
N ASN A 399 29.60 -43.44 -16.62
CA ASN A 399 28.22 -43.94 -16.70
C ASN A 399 27.43 -43.30 -17.85
N MET A 400 27.62 -42.01 -18.11
CA MET A 400 27.05 -41.35 -19.31
C MET A 400 27.58 -41.96 -20.61
N LEU A 401 28.90 -42.24 -20.68
CA LEU A 401 29.50 -42.88 -21.85
C LEU A 401 28.97 -44.29 -22.09
N GLN A 402 28.78 -45.07 -21.01
CA GLN A 402 28.20 -46.40 -21.09
C GLN A 402 26.75 -46.38 -21.61
N GLN A 403 25.93 -45.41 -21.18
CA GLN A 403 24.55 -45.26 -21.70
C GLN A 403 24.49 -44.80 -23.16
N CYS A 404 25.39 -43.90 -23.59
CA CYS A 404 25.54 -43.53 -25.00
C CYS A 404 25.89 -44.75 -25.87
N ASP A 405 26.73 -45.65 -25.35
CA ASP A 405 27.10 -46.89 -26.05
C ASP A 405 25.93 -47.89 -26.10
N THR A 406 25.05 -47.94 -25.09
CA THR A 406 23.87 -48.84 -25.08
C THR A 406 22.72 -48.37 -25.96
N GLU A 407 22.47 -47.06 -26.10
CA GLU A 407 21.47 -46.54 -27.06
C GLU A 407 21.83 -46.89 -28.52
N LEU A 408 23.10 -47.14 -28.81
CA LEU A 408 23.62 -47.62 -30.10
C LEU A 408 23.46 -49.14 -30.28
N VAL A 409 23.25 -49.91 -29.21
CA VAL A 409 23.07 -51.37 -29.27
C VAL A 409 21.64 -51.75 -29.66
N ASP A 410 20.63 -50.95 -29.29
CA ASP A 410 19.21 -51.21 -29.60
C ASP A 410 18.79 -50.87 -31.05
N LYS A 411 19.73 -50.39 -31.88
CA LYS A 411 19.56 -50.30 -33.35
C LYS A 411 20.70 -51.02 -34.06
N PRO A 412 20.58 -52.33 -34.32
CA PRO A 412 21.60 -53.06 -35.04
C PRO A 412 21.42 -52.75 -36.52
N ASN A 413 22.05 -51.69 -37.05
CA ASN A 413 22.47 -51.70 -38.44
C ASN A 413 23.51 -50.64 -38.83
N LYS A 414 24.56 -51.17 -39.48
CA LYS A 414 25.63 -50.53 -40.29
C LYS A 414 26.87 -49.97 -39.56
N VAL A 415 27.76 -50.90 -39.17
CA VAL A 415 29.20 -51.02 -39.54
C VAL A 415 30.07 -49.74 -39.63
N SER A 416 29.70 -48.64 -38.98
CA SER A 416 30.48 -47.37 -39.03
C SER A 416 30.88 -46.83 -37.64
N VAL A 417 30.40 -47.47 -36.57
CA VAL A 417 30.49 -46.93 -35.19
C VAL A 417 31.81 -47.30 -34.50
N ILE A 418 32.45 -48.42 -34.87
CA ILE A 418 33.75 -48.81 -34.31
C ILE A 418 34.85 -47.80 -34.67
N ASN A 419 34.76 -47.17 -35.85
CA ASN A 419 35.70 -46.10 -36.25
C ASN A 419 35.36 -44.72 -35.63
N ARG A 420 34.12 -44.51 -35.17
CA ARG A 420 33.73 -43.27 -34.45
C ARG A 420 34.13 -43.28 -32.98
N ARG A 421 34.23 -44.45 -32.32
CA ARG A 421 34.76 -44.55 -30.95
C ARG A 421 36.19 -44.01 -30.82
N LYS A 422 37.08 -44.31 -31.80
CA LYS A 422 38.45 -43.75 -31.83
C LYS A 422 38.48 -42.25 -32.17
N ALA A 423 37.61 -41.78 -33.06
CA ALA A 423 37.53 -40.36 -33.42
C ALA A 423 36.92 -39.49 -32.30
N PHE A 424 35.99 -40.03 -31.51
CA PHE A 424 35.38 -39.35 -30.37
C PHE A 424 36.33 -39.28 -29.17
N TYR A 425 37.06 -40.36 -28.87
CA TYR A 425 38.18 -40.34 -27.90
C TYR A 425 39.27 -39.33 -28.30
N HIS A 426 39.59 -39.22 -29.60
CA HIS A 426 40.53 -38.21 -30.11
C HIS A 426 40.00 -36.77 -30.06
N ARG A 427 38.67 -36.58 -30.03
CA ARG A 427 38.05 -35.25 -29.93
C ARG A 427 37.91 -34.81 -28.46
N LEU A 428 37.62 -35.73 -27.55
CA LEU A 428 37.65 -35.50 -26.09
C LEU A 428 39.06 -35.15 -25.59
N THR A 429 40.09 -35.82 -26.11
CA THR A 429 41.50 -35.50 -25.78
C THR A 429 41.99 -34.16 -26.34
N ARG A 430 41.27 -33.53 -27.27
CA ARG A 430 41.56 -32.15 -27.72
C ARG A 430 40.86 -31.07 -26.89
N VAL A 431 39.87 -31.43 -26.08
CA VAL A 431 39.16 -30.50 -25.18
C VAL A 431 39.76 -30.53 -23.77
N CYS A 432 40.47 -31.60 -23.39
CA CYS A 432 41.17 -31.74 -22.12
C CYS A 432 42.69 -31.47 -22.16
N ASN A 433 43.22 -30.84 -23.22
CA ASN A 433 44.62 -30.40 -23.30
C ASN A 433 44.71 -28.89 -23.47
#